data_AF-A0AAT9F8R6-F1
#
_entry.id   AF-A0AAT9F8R6-F1
#
_cell.length_a   1.000
_cell.length_b   1.000
_cell.length_c   1.000
_cell.angle_alpha   90.00
_cell.angle_beta   90.00
_cell.angle_gamma   90.00
#
_symmetry.space_group_name_H-M   'P 1'
#
loop_
_entity.id
_entity.type
_entity.pdbx_description
1 polymer ?
#
loop_
_entity_poly.entity_id
_entity_poly.type
_entity_poly.pdbx_seq_one_letter_code
_entity_poly.pdbx_strand_id
1 'polypeptide(L)'
;MTDFEQALEKNLEMKEEKTFQEMKSTEEILEKIVELTMKDLNKKALMSFYFKERLKFLMNSENENHQLMLQQMYQEKKLLTHLLEIEKKANEFTEKMKPEMMKNFGIMEELKVKDQMKWVGLMNNLNTTLKKMTLE
;
A
#
# COMPACT_ATOMS: atom_id res chain seq x y z
N MET A 1 -20.65 0.22 21.06
CA MET A 1 -21.55 0.44 19.90
C MET A 1 -22.97 0.30 20.36
N THR A 2 -23.86 1.16 19.85
CA THR A 2 -25.30 1.09 20.05
C THR A 2 -25.94 0.07 19.10
N ASP A 3 -27.13 -0.45 19.44
CA ASP A 3 -27.88 -1.40 18.58
C ASP A 3 -28.09 -0.88 17.16
N PHE A 4 -28.20 0.45 17.01
CA PHE A 4 -28.32 1.12 15.72
C PHE A 4 -27.03 1.04 14.88
N GLU A 5 -25.87 1.27 15.50
CA GLU A 5 -24.57 1.16 14.82
C GLU A 5 -24.30 -0.27 14.35
N GLN A 6 -24.62 -1.27 15.19
CA GLN A 6 -24.50 -2.69 14.81
C GLN A 6 -25.42 -3.06 13.65
N ALA A 7 -26.66 -2.57 13.64
CA ALA A 7 -27.59 -2.80 12.54
C ALA A 7 -27.10 -2.15 11.23
N LEU A 8 -26.47 -0.97 11.31
CA LEU A 8 -25.92 -0.27 10.16
C LEU A 8 -24.71 -1.00 9.58
N GLU A 9 -23.79 -1.46 10.43
CA GLU A 9 -22.65 -2.29 10.01
C GLU A 9 -23.11 -3.58 9.35
N LYS A 10 -24.05 -4.31 9.96
CA LYS A 10 -24.60 -5.54 9.40
C LYS A 10 -25.29 -5.32 8.05
N ASN A 11 -25.99 -4.19 7.88
CA ASN A 11 -26.60 -3.83 6.61
C ASN A 11 -25.58 -3.48 5.52
N LEU A 12 -24.46 -2.85 5.89
CA LEU A 12 -23.34 -2.57 4.99
C LEU A 12 -22.64 -3.87 4.58
N GLU A 13 -22.37 -4.77 5.53
CA GLU A 13 -21.77 -6.08 5.26
C GLU A 13 -22.63 -6.91 4.30
N MET A 14 -23.94 -7.01 4.55
CA MET A 14 -24.86 -7.71 3.65
C MET A 14 -24.89 -7.10 2.24
N LYS A 15 -24.70 -5.78 2.12
CA LYS A 15 -24.66 -5.10 0.83
C LYS A 15 -23.36 -5.39 0.09
N GLU A 16 -22.23 -5.37 0.78
CA GLU A 16 -20.93 -5.75 0.21
C GLU A 16 -20.93 -7.21 -0.25
N GLU A 17 -21.44 -8.12 0.58
CA GLU A 17 -21.50 -9.56 0.27
C GLU A 17 -22.33 -9.83 -1.00
N LYS A 18 -23.50 -9.20 -1.14
CA LYS A 18 -24.30 -9.27 -2.38
C LYS A 18 -23.54 -8.71 -3.59
N THR A 19 -22.80 -7.62 -3.41
CA THR A 19 -22.03 -6.99 -4.48
C THR A 19 -20.95 -7.93 -5.02
N PHE A 20 -20.28 -8.69 -4.14
CA PHE A 20 -19.26 -9.68 -4.55
C PHE A 20 -19.86 -10.95 -5.19
N GLN A 21 -21.06 -11.36 -4.77
CA GLN A 21 -21.76 -12.52 -5.35
C GLN A 21 -22.22 -12.30 -6.80
N GLU A 22 -22.42 -11.04 -7.21
CA GLU A 22 -22.87 -10.68 -8.57
C GLU A 22 -21.71 -10.57 -9.59
N MET A 23 -20.46 -10.60 -9.13
CA MET A 23 -19.26 -10.47 -9.97
C MET A 23 -18.91 -11.77 -10.67
N LYS A 24 -18.41 -11.67 -11.90
CA LYS A 24 -18.18 -12.81 -12.80
C LYS A 24 -16.71 -13.21 -12.89
N SER A 25 -15.78 -12.34 -12.46
CA SER A 25 -14.34 -12.62 -12.50
C SER A 25 -13.62 -12.19 -11.22
N THR A 26 -12.46 -12.82 -10.97
CA THR A 26 -11.54 -12.44 -9.89
C THR A 26 -11.06 -11.00 -10.04
N GLU A 27 -10.82 -10.54 -11.28
CA GLU A 27 -10.39 -9.18 -11.58
C GLU A 27 -11.43 -8.15 -11.14
N GLU A 28 -12.72 -8.36 -11.45
CA GLU A 28 -13.82 -7.47 -11.02
C GLU A 28 -13.91 -7.37 -9.49
N ILE A 29 -13.68 -8.49 -8.79
CA ILE A 29 -13.68 -8.53 -7.32
C ILE A 29 -12.52 -7.70 -6.76
N LEU A 30 -11.31 -7.86 -7.31
CA LEU A 30 -10.13 -7.13 -6.85
C LEU A 30 -10.25 -5.63 -7.13
N GLU A 31 -10.72 -5.25 -8.31
CA GLU A 31 -11.01 -3.85 -8.65
C GLU A 31 -11.99 -3.23 -7.65
N LYS A 32 -13.04 -3.97 -7.29
CA LYS A 32 -14.02 -3.47 -6.32
C LYS A 32 -13.45 -3.32 -4.92
N ILE A 33 -12.68 -4.30 -4.46
CA ILE A 33 -11.98 -4.24 -3.17
C ILE A 33 -11.12 -2.98 -3.10
N VAL A 34 -10.34 -2.70 -4.14
CA VAL A 34 -9.49 -1.51 -4.22
C VAL A 34 -10.33 -0.23 -4.23
N GLU A 35 -11.38 -0.16 -5.05
CA GLU A 35 -12.28 1.00 -5.13
C GLU A 35 -12.90 1.33 -3.76
N LEU A 36 -13.49 0.34 -3.10
CA LEU A 36 -14.15 0.49 -1.80
C LEU A 36 -13.15 0.91 -0.73
N THR A 37 -12.00 0.25 -0.68
CA THR A 37 -10.92 0.57 0.27
C THR A 37 -10.44 2.00 0.06
N MET A 38 -10.20 2.41 -1.19
CA MET A 38 -9.76 3.77 -1.49
C MET A 38 -10.81 4.81 -1.11
N LYS A 39 -12.09 4.53 -1.36
CA LYS A 39 -13.19 5.44 -1.00
C LYS A 39 -13.30 5.61 0.51
N ASP A 40 -13.20 4.53 1.28
CA ASP A 40 -13.23 4.58 2.74
C ASP A 40 -12.05 5.37 3.32
N LEU A 41 -10.84 5.09 2.84
CA LEU A 41 -9.62 5.82 3.23
C LEU A 41 -9.70 7.32 2.91
N ASN A 42 -10.20 7.68 1.72
CA ASN A 42 -10.40 9.09 1.34
C ASN A 42 -11.44 9.77 2.23
N LYS A 43 -12.57 9.11 2.52
CA LYS A 43 -13.59 9.62 3.43
C LYS A 43 -13.05 9.88 4.84
N LYS A 44 -12.12 9.04 5.29
CA LYS A 44 -11.42 9.16 6.59
C LYS A 44 -10.24 10.13 6.57
N ALA A 45 -9.95 10.78 5.43
CA ALA A 45 -8.75 11.59 5.22
C ALA A 45 -7.44 10.87 5.58
N LEU A 46 -7.41 9.54 5.41
CA LEU A 46 -6.28 8.67 5.74
C LEU A 46 -5.52 8.22 4.48
N MET A 47 -6.00 8.57 3.28
CA MET A 47 -5.35 8.14 2.04
C MET A 47 -3.94 8.72 1.92
N SER A 48 -2.96 7.84 1.75
CA SER A 48 -1.56 8.22 1.52
C SER A 48 -1.02 7.70 0.19
N PHE A 49 0.15 8.23 -0.21
CA PHE A 49 0.86 7.77 -1.39
C PHE A 49 1.16 6.27 -1.30
N TYR A 50 1.70 5.79 -0.18
CA TYR A 50 2.09 4.39 -0.01
C TYR A 50 0.90 3.44 -0.03
N PHE A 51 -0.25 3.85 0.52
CA PHE A 51 -1.46 3.04 0.46
C PHE A 51 -1.92 2.82 -0.98
N LYS A 52 -1.95 3.90 -1.76
CA LYS A 52 -2.34 3.84 -3.17
C LYS A 52 -1.43 2.91 -3.97
N GLU A 53 -0.12 3.02 -3.76
CA GLU A 53 0.85 2.23 -4.51
C GLU A 53 0.82 0.75 -4.09
N ARG A 54 0.66 0.43 -2.79
CA ARG A 54 0.50 -0.97 -2.33
C ARG A 54 -0.77 -1.61 -2.89
N LEU A 55 -1.91 -0.91 -2.83
CA LEU A 55 -3.19 -1.44 -3.34
C LEU A 55 -3.11 -1.75 -4.83
N LYS A 56 -2.57 -0.82 -5.63
CA LYS A 56 -2.36 -1.04 -7.07
C LYS A 56 -1.41 -2.20 -7.34
N PHE A 57 -0.33 -2.32 -6.56
CA PHE A 57 0.60 -3.42 -6.73
C PHE A 57 -0.07 -4.77 -6.47
N LEU A 58 -0.80 -4.92 -5.36
CA LEU A 58 -1.46 -6.17 -5.02
C LEU A 58 -2.51 -6.57 -6.08
N MET A 59 -3.27 -5.59 -6.59
CA MET A 59 -4.27 -5.81 -7.63
C MET A 59 -3.66 -6.23 -8.97
N ASN A 60 -2.65 -5.50 -9.44
CA ASN A 60 -2.04 -5.70 -10.76
C ASN A 60 -0.87 -6.69 -10.75
N SER A 61 -0.67 -7.43 -9.66
CA SER A 61 0.46 -8.37 -9.58
C SER A 61 0.20 -9.59 -10.45
N GLU A 62 1.20 -9.97 -11.25
CA GLU A 62 1.19 -11.26 -11.98
C GLU A 62 1.30 -12.47 -11.04
N ASN A 63 1.67 -12.24 -9.77
CA ASN A 63 1.70 -13.28 -8.75
C ASN A 63 0.31 -13.42 -8.11
N GLU A 64 -0.39 -14.50 -8.43
CA GLU A 64 -1.72 -14.83 -7.90
C GLU A 64 -1.77 -14.81 -6.37
N ASN A 65 -0.67 -15.10 -5.67
CA ASN A 65 -0.63 -15.04 -4.21
C ASN A 65 -0.84 -13.62 -3.67
N HIS A 66 -0.40 -12.59 -4.39
CA HIS A 66 -0.62 -11.19 -3.97
C HIS A 66 -2.08 -10.78 -4.14
N GLN A 67 -2.71 -11.21 -5.23
CA GLN A 67 -4.13 -10.99 -5.48
C GLN A 67 -4.99 -11.71 -4.43
N LEU A 68 -4.66 -12.98 -4.13
CA LEU A 68 -5.30 -13.74 -3.07
C LEU A 68 -5.11 -13.07 -1.70
N MET A 69 -3.91 -12.60 -1.39
CA MET A 69 -3.62 -11.89 -0.16
C MET A 69 -4.48 -10.62 -0.02
N LEU A 70 -4.65 -9.84 -1.09
CA LEU A 70 -5.54 -8.67 -1.09
C LEU A 70 -6.97 -9.06 -0.74
N GLN A 71 -7.50 -10.10 -1.39
CA GLN A 71 -8.85 -10.59 -1.13
C GLN A 71 -9.03 -11.07 0.31
N GLN A 72 -8.11 -11.90 0.79
CA GLN A 72 -8.13 -12.44 2.16
C GLN A 72 -8.04 -11.33 3.19
N MET A 73 -7.10 -10.38 3.04
CA MET A 73 -6.96 -9.27 3.97
C MET A 73 -8.20 -8.37 4.01
N TYR A 74 -8.89 -8.19 2.88
CA TYR A 74 -10.15 -7.46 2.84
C TYR A 74 -11.25 -8.21 3.61
N GLN A 75 -11.44 -9.50 3.32
CA GLN A 75 -12.44 -10.36 3.98
C GLN A 75 -12.21 -10.46 5.50
N GLU A 76 -10.95 -10.58 5.91
CA GLU A 76 -10.56 -10.63 7.32
C GLU A 76 -10.51 -9.25 8.01
N LYS A 77 -10.83 -8.17 7.29
CA LYS A 77 -10.76 -6.78 7.77
C LYS A 77 -9.35 -6.38 8.27
N LYS A 78 -8.30 -7.01 7.75
CA LYS A 78 -6.89 -6.75 8.09
C LYS A 78 -6.18 -5.82 7.10
N LEU A 79 -6.82 -5.50 5.97
CA LEU A 79 -6.21 -4.69 4.91
C LEU A 79 -5.71 -3.33 5.41
N LEU A 80 -6.48 -2.63 6.24
CA LEU A 80 -6.06 -1.33 6.80
C LEU A 80 -4.80 -1.47 7.68
N THR A 81 -4.76 -2.49 8.54
CA THR A 81 -3.60 -2.76 9.41
C THR A 81 -2.35 -3.01 8.58
N HIS A 82 -2.45 -3.84 7.53
CA HIS A 82 -1.36 -4.09 6.60
C HIS A 82 -0.85 -2.80 5.94
N LEU A 83 -1.76 -1.95 5.45
CA LEU A 83 -1.40 -0.68 4.84
C LEU A 83 -0.65 0.24 5.82
N LEU A 84 -1.15 0.37 7.06
CA LEU A 84 -0.50 1.17 8.11
C LEU A 84 0.90 0.67 8.46
N GLU A 85 1.11 -0.65 8.50
CA GLU A 85 2.45 -1.23 8.73
C GLU A 85 3.43 -0.89 7.60
N ILE A 86 2.97 -0.96 6.35
CA ILE A 86 3.77 -0.60 5.18
C ILE A 86 4.13 0.89 5.21
N GLU A 87 3.17 1.76 5.49
CA GLU A 87 3.42 3.20 5.61
C GLU A 87 4.39 3.53 6.74
N LYS A 88 4.24 2.90 7.91
CA LYS A 88 5.18 3.07 9.02
C LYS A 88 6.61 2.72 8.60
N LYS A 89 6.81 1.57 7.94
CA LYS A 89 8.12 1.14 7.44
C LYS A 89 8.67 2.10 6.38
N ALA A 90 7.83 2.55 5.46
CA ALA A 90 8.21 3.47 4.39
C ALA A 90 8.62 4.85 4.94
N ASN A 91 7.89 5.37 5.92
CA ASN A 91 8.20 6.62 6.60
C ASN A 91 9.48 6.49 7.43
N GLU A 92 9.64 5.42 8.21
CA GLU A 92 10.85 5.17 8.98
C GLU A 92 12.10 5.09 8.09
N PHE A 93 12.00 4.38 6.96
CA PHE A 93 13.09 4.35 5.99
C PHE A 93 13.38 5.73 5.40
N THR A 94 12.35 6.47 5.00
CA THR A 94 12.50 7.77 4.32
C THR A 94 13.04 8.85 5.25
N GLU A 95 12.59 8.89 6.51
CA GLU A 95 12.92 9.95 7.46
C GLU A 95 14.21 9.67 8.22
N LYS A 96 14.56 8.40 8.45
CA LYS A 96 15.73 8.05 9.28
C LYS A 96 16.82 7.35 8.49
N MET A 97 16.49 6.19 7.92
CA MET A 97 17.52 5.30 7.34
C MET A 97 18.12 5.89 6.07
N LYS A 98 17.30 6.44 5.18
CA LYS A 98 17.75 7.01 3.91
C LYS A 98 18.71 8.18 4.11
N PRO A 99 18.41 9.21 4.94
CA PRO A 99 19.38 10.27 5.25
C PRO A 99 20.69 9.75 5.86
N GLU A 100 20.60 8.78 6.78
CA GLU A 100 21.79 8.19 7.40
C GLU A 100 22.66 7.44 6.38
N MET A 101 22.04 6.63 5.52
CA MET A 101 22.74 5.94 4.43
C MET A 101 23.34 6.94 3.43
N MET A 102 22.61 8.00 3.07
CA MET A 102 23.14 9.06 2.21
C MET A 102 24.40 9.68 2.80
N LYS A 103 24.41 9.97 4.10
CA LYS A 103 25.60 10.49 4.80
C LYS A 103 26.75 9.47 4.80
N ASN A 104 26.47 8.22 5.16
CA ASN A 104 27.49 7.16 5.29
C ASN A 104 28.14 6.80 3.95
N PHE A 105 27.36 6.79 2.87
CA PHE A 105 27.86 6.51 1.51
C PHE A 105 28.37 7.76 0.78
N GLY A 106 28.35 8.93 1.43
CA GLY A 106 28.75 10.20 0.82
C GLY A 106 27.91 10.59 -0.39
N ILE A 107 26.63 10.18 -0.42
CA ILE A 107 25.65 10.53 -1.46
C ILE A 107 25.24 12.00 -1.25
N MET A 108 26.14 12.91 -1.57
CA MET A 108 25.97 14.36 -1.43
C MET A 108 26.05 15.02 -2.81
N GLU A 109 25.71 16.31 -2.88
CA GLU A 109 25.77 17.08 -4.14
C GLU A 109 27.18 17.11 -4.73
N GLU A 110 28.22 17.09 -3.89
CA GLU A 110 29.61 17.03 -4.34
C GLU A 110 29.92 15.72 -5.08
N LEU A 111 29.35 14.59 -4.64
CA LEU A 111 29.47 13.33 -5.38
C LEU A 111 28.73 13.41 -6.71
N LYS A 112 27.55 14.05 -6.73
CA LYS A 112 26.77 14.23 -7.96
C LYS A 112 27.54 15.02 -9.03
N VAL A 113 28.33 16.02 -8.62
CA VAL A 113 29.18 16.81 -9.54
C VAL A 113 30.41 16.03 -9.98
N LYS A 114 31.05 15.27 -9.06
CA LYS A 114 32.28 14.53 -9.36
C LYS A 114 32.05 13.25 -10.15
N ASP A 115 30.98 12.52 -9.85
CA ASP A 115 30.61 11.24 -10.43
C ASP A 115 29.09 11.04 -10.36
N GLN A 116 28.40 11.63 -11.33
CA GLN A 116 26.94 11.57 -11.44
C GLN A 116 26.43 10.13 -11.58
N MET A 117 27.14 9.26 -12.29
CA MET A 117 26.71 7.88 -12.50
C MET A 117 26.73 7.08 -11.20
N LYS A 118 27.77 7.24 -10.39
CA LYS A 118 27.84 6.64 -9.06
C LYS A 118 26.76 7.18 -8.13
N TRP A 119 26.51 8.50 -8.14
CA TRP A 119 25.45 9.11 -7.35
C TRP A 119 24.06 8.54 -7.72
N VAL A 120 23.76 8.46 -9.02
CA VAL A 120 22.49 7.90 -9.52
C VAL A 120 22.36 6.42 -9.11
N GLY A 121 23.42 5.62 -9.25
CA GLY A 121 23.41 4.22 -8.85
C GLY A 121 23.10 4.03 -7.37
N LEU A 122 23.76 4.80 -6.49
CA LEU A 122 23.52 4.72 -5.04
C LEU A 122 22.11 5.19 -4.65
N MET A 123 21.62 6.27 -5.27
CA MET A 123 20.26 6.76 -5.02
C MET A 123 19.20 5.76 -5.52
N ASN A 124 19.45 5.10 -6.65
CA ASN A 124 18.59 4.05 -7.18
C ASN A 124 18.53 2.84 -6.24
N ASN A 125 19.64 2.47 -5.60
CA ASN A 125 19.64 1.40 -4.60
C ASN A 125 18.73 1.75 -3.42
N LEU A 126 18.83 2.98 -2.88
CA LEU A 126 17.97 3.43 -1.78
C LEU A 126 16.49 3.47 -2.17
N ASN A 127 16.17 3.99 -3.36
CA ASN A 127 14.81 4.03 -3.86
C ASN A 127 14.26 2.63 -4.15
N THR A 128 15.11 1.70 -4.59
CA THR A 128 14.73 0.30 -4.78
C THR A 128 14.38 -0.34 -3.45
N THR A 129 15.17 -0.11 -2.39
CA THR A 129 14.85 -0.60 -1.05
C THR A 129 13.49 -0.09 -0.57
N LEU A 130 13.22 1.22 -0.72
CA LEU A 130 11.91 1.78 -0.38
C LEU A 130 10.79 1.12 -1.20
N LYS A 131 10.99 0.98 -2.51
CA LYS A 131 10.00 0.34 -3.40
C LYS A 131 9.71 -1.09 -2.93
N LYS A 132 10.72 -1.88 -2.58
CA LYS A 132 10.54 -3.22 -2.03
C LYS A 132 9.77 -3.20 -0.73
N MET A 133 10.10 -2.33 0.22
CA MET A 133 9.34 -2.21 1.47
C MET A 133 7.86 -1.85 1.25
N THR A 134 7.57 -1.07 0.21
CA THR A 134 6.20 -0.67 -0.12
C THR A 134 5.44 -1.70 -0.94
N LEU A 135 6.12 -2.49 -1.77
CA LEU A 135 5.49 -3.32 -2.79
C LEU A 135 5.75 -4.83 -2.63
N GLU A 136 6.73 -5.28 -1.85
CA GLU A 136 6.96 -6.69 -1.52
C GLU A 136 6.44 -6.96 -0.10
#